data_AF-R4K8L4-F1
#
_entry.id   AF-R4K8L4-F1
#
_cell.length_a   1.000
_cell.length_b   1.000
_cell.length_c   1.000
_cell.angle_alpha   90.00
_cell.angle_beta   90.00
_cell.angle_gamma   90.00
#
_symmetry.space_group_name_H-M   'P 1'
#
loop_
_entity.id
_entity.type
_entity.pdbx_description
1 polymer ?
#
loop_
_entity_poly.entity_id
_entity_poly.type
_entity_poly.pdbx_seq_one_letter_code
_entity_poly.pdbx_strand_id
1 'polypeptide(L)'
;MKHIANIISIIRIIVSIIMICFYRNKLLFISLYLICGLSDIMDGYIARKTNTQSSIGAKLDSFADLIMFGVITTFILIKSLDKIAVFLPWVIATAIIRCINMIIAAYKYRSFISLHTLGNKLAGFLVFISPLLFVTFHTVKIFWPVCIISVLSAIEEGAIHLTTDKLDLNRKSIFHHE
;
A
#
# COMPACT_ATOMS: atom_id res chain seq x y z
N MET A 1 2.64 -19.55 20.07
CA MET A 1 3.36 -18.70 19.07
C MET A 1 2.66 -18.58 17.72
N LYS A 2 1.99 -19.64 17.20
CA LYS A 2 1.25 -19.62 15.92
C LYS A 2 0.17 -18.53 15.75
N HIS A 3 -0.31 -17.92 16.84
CA HIS A 3 -1.38 -16.93 16.81
C HIS A 3 -0.91 -15.48 17.05
N ILE A 4 0.37 -15.24 17.33
CA ILE A 4 0.86 -13.90 17.70
C ILE A 4 0.66 -12.91 16.54
N ALA A 5 1.04 -13.29 15.32
CA ALA A 5 0.81 -12.48 14.14
C ALA A 5 -0.68 -12.16 13.95
N ASN A 6 -1.56 -13.15 14.07
CA ASN A 6 -3.01 -12.95 13.94
C ASN A 6 -3.58 -12.01 15.01
N ILE A 7 -3.08 -12.10 16.26
CA ILE A 7 -3.49 -11.20 17.34
C ILE A 7 -3.08 -9.76 17.01
N ILE A 8 -1.89 -9.55 16.46
CA ILE A 8 -1.42 -8.23 16.03
C ILE A 8 -2.33 -7.67 14.92
N SER A 9 -2.70 -8.47 13.92
CA SER A 9 -3.62 -8.02 12.86
C SER A 9 -5.02 -7.70 13.42
N ILE A 10 -5.54 -8.46 14.41
CA ILE A 10 -6.81 -8.13 15.09
C ILE A 10 -6.71 -6.82 15.86
N ILE A 11 -5.61 -6.62 16.59
CA ILE A 11 -5.36 -5.35 17.29
C ILE A 11 -5.30 -4.22 16.27
N ARG A 12 -4.65 -4.40 15.11
CA ARG A 12 -4.60 -3.39 14.03
C ARG A 12 -6.00 -3.01 13.54
N ILE A 13 -6.93 -3.97 13.41
CA ILE A 13 -8.34 -3.68 13.07
C ILE A 13 -8.98 -2.79 14.14
N ILE A 14 -8.88 -3.20 15.42
CA ILE A 14 -9.49 -2.47 16.54
C ILE A 14 -8.92 -1.05 16.63
N VAL A 15 -7.60 -0.92 16.56
CA VAL A 15 -6.91 0.39 16.62
C VAL A 15 -7.29 1.26 15.42
N SER A 16 -7.39 0.70 14.22
CA SER A 16 -7.81 1.44 13.03
C SER A 16 -9.24 1.97 13.15
N ILE A 17 -10.17 1.20 13.74
CA ILE A 17 -11.54 1.66 14.00
C ILE A 17 -11.54 2.76 15.07
N ILE A 18 -10.81 2.58 16.18
CA ILE A 18 -10.69 3.57 17.25
C ILE A 18 -10.09 4.89 16.72
N MET A 19 -9.19 4.83 15.75
CA MET A 19 -8.58 6.00 15.12
C MET A 19 -9.61 6.98 14.54
N ILE A 20 -10.78 6.50 14.10
CA ILE A 20 -11.89 7.35 13.61
C ILE A 20 -12.37 8.30 14.72
N CYS A 21 -12.49 7.81 15.97
CA CYS A 21 -12.96 8.62 17.10
C CYS A 21 -12.03 9.79 17.41
N PHE A 22 -10.77 9.69 17.02
CA PHE A 22 -9.74 10.71 17.27
C PHE A 22 -9.46 11.61 16.06
N TYR A 23 -10.33 11.66 15.04
CA TYR A 23 -10.12 12.48 13.83
C TYR A 23 -9.90 13.98 14.08
N ARG A 24 -10.32 14.50 15.24
CA ARG A 24 -10.08 15.90 15.63
C ARG A 24 -8.75 16.10 16.35
N ASN A 25 -8.22 15.07 17.00
CA ASN A 25 -6.97 15.13 17.74
C ASN A 25 -5.82 14.65 16.85
N LYS A 26 -5.10 15.60 16.25
CA LYS A 26 -3.97 15.37 15.35
C LYS A 26 -2.91 14.43 15.94
N LEU A 27 -2.51 14.66 17.19
CA LEU A 27 -1.42 13.91 17.82
C LEU A 27 -1.82 12.44 18.03
N LEU A 28 -3.03 12.21 18.54
CA LEU A 28 -3.55 10.86 18.74
C LEU A 28 -3.75 10.14 17.40
N PHE A 29 -4.33 10.82 16.40
CA PHE A 29 -4.51 10.23 15.07
C PHE A 29 -3.18 9.78 14.45
N ILE A 30 -2.16 10.65 14.47
CA ILE A 30 -0.81 10.30 13.97
C ILE A 30 -0.21 9.13 14.75
N SER A 31 -0.32 9.15 16.08
CA SER A 31 0.25 8.11 16.93
C SER A 31 -0.38 6.75 16.64
N LEU A 32 -1.71 6.70 16.54
CA LEU A 32 -2.45 5.47 16.21
C LEU A 32 -2.13 4.98 14.80
N TYR A 33 -2.02 5.90 13.83
CA TYR A 33 -1.64 5.57 12.46
C TYR A 33 -0.25 4.92 12.40
N LEU A 34 0.73 5.49 13.08
CA LEU A 34 2.08 4.94 13.15
C LEU A 34 2.10 3.58 13.86
N ILE A 35 1.32 3.41 14.94
CA ILE A 35 1.18 2.12 15.62
C ILE A 35 0.63 1.06 14.66
N CYS A 36 -0.40 1.37 13.87
CA CYS A 36 -0.95 0.44 12.87
C CYS A 36 0.06 0.10 11.77
N GLY A 37 0.79 1.08 11.24
CA GLY A 37 1.81 0.80 10.22
C GLY A 37 3.00 0.01 10.74
N LEU A 38 3.43 0.26 11.98
CA LEU A 38 4.48 -0.54 12.61
C LEU A 38 4.01 -1.97 12.92
N SER A 39 2.75 -2.13 13.32
CA SER A 39 2.21 -3.46 13.65
C SER A 39 2.10 -4.38 12.42
N ASP A 40 1.83 -3.83 11.24
CA ASP A 40 1.89 -4.51 9.93
C ASP A 40 3.29 -5.00 9.52
N ILE A 41 4.32 -4.21 9.83
CA ILE A 41 5.69 -4.67 9.59
C ILE A 41 6.03 -5.80 10.58
N MET A 42 5.57 -5.67 11.82
CA MET A 42 5.88 -6.60 12.90
C MET A 42 5.19 -7.96 12.75
N ASP A 43 3.90 -8.02 12.41
CA ASP A 43 3.21 -9.31 12.26
C ASP A 43 3.74 -10.13 11.08
N GLY A 44 4.01 -9.50 9.95
CA GLY A 44 4.68 -10.11 8.80
C GLY A 44 6.12 -10.55 9.10
N TYR A 45 6.87 -9.77 9.90
CA TYR A 45 8.20 -10.18 10.36
C TYR A 45 8.13 -11.39 11.30
N ILE A 46 7.24 -11.36 12.29
CA ILE A 46 7.07 -12.44 13.26
C ILE A 46 6.64 -13.72 12.54
N ALA A 47 5.63 -13.66 11.69
CA ALA A 47 5.12 -14.83 10.95
C ALA A 47 6.20 -15.51 10.09
N ARG A 48 7.07 -14.70 9.45
CA ARG A 48 8.23 -15.19 8.69
C ARG A 48 9.27 -15.83 9.60
N LYS A 49 9.65 -15.16 10.68
CA LYS A 49 10.68 -15.63 11.61
C LYS A 49 10.26 -16.92 12.33
N THR A 50 8.99 -17.07 12.65
CA THR A 50 8.47 -18.25 13.36
C THR A 50 7.98 -19.36 12.42
N ASN A 51 8.05 -19.19 11.10
CA ASN A 51 7.48 -20.11 10.11
C ASN A 51 6.00 -20.43 10.40
N THR A 52 5.23 -19.43 10.83
CA THR A 52 3.80 -19.58 11.18
C THR A 52 2.88 -18.88 10.18
N GLN A 53 3.35 -18.70 8.94
CA GLN A 53 2.52 -18.16 7.86
C GLN A 53 1.33 -19.10 7.62
N SER A 54 0.13 -18.53 7.52
CA SER A 54 -1.09 -19.30 7.29
C SER A 54 -2.02 -18.54 6.35
N SER A 55 -2.83 -19.27 5.56
CA SER A 55 -3.80 -18.65 4.65
C SER A 55 -4.83 -17.80 5.40
N ILE A 56 -5.24 -18.23 6.60
CA ILE A 56 -6.16 -17.47 7.46
C ILE A 56 -5.50 -16.18 7.94
N GLY A 57 -4.25 -16.25 8.40
CA GLY A 57 -3.49 -15.07 8.82
C GLY A 57 -3.32 -14.06 7.68
N ALA A 58 -2.96 -14.52 6.47
CA ALA A 58 -2.83 -13.65 5.31
C ALA A 58 -4.15 -12.95 4.92
N LYS A 59 -5.30 -13.65 5.00
CA LYS A 59 -6.61 -13.03 4.77
C LYS A 59 -6.98 -11.99 5.84
N LEU A 60 -6.66 -12.29 7.09
CA LEU A 60 -6.91 -11.39 8.22
C LEU A 60 -6.06 -10.12 8.15
N ASP A 61 -4.79 -10.28 7.76
CA ASP A 61 -3.84 -9.20 7.49
C ASP A 61 -4.34 -8.27 6.37
N SER A 62 -4.72 -8.86 5.23
CA SER A 62 -5.34 -8.11 4.12
C SER A 62 -6.63 -7.38 4.54
N PHE A 63 -7.42 -7.98 5.42
CA PHE A 63 -8.63 -7.35 5.96
C PHE A 63 -8.30 -6.18 6.90
N ALA A 64 -7.28 -6.33 7.76
CA ALA A 64 -6.79 -5.27 8.62
C ALA A 64 -6.27 -4.07 7.81
N ASP A 65 -5.55 -4.33 6.72
CA ASP A 65 -5.07 -3.29 5.82
C ASP A 65 -6.22 -2.57 5.14
N LEU A 66 -7.22 -3.31 4.64
CA LEU A 66 -8.40 -2.71 4.02
C LEU A 66 -9.12 -1.75 4.97
N ILE A 67 -9.31 -2.15 6.24
CA ILE A 67 -9.91 -1.28 7.26
C ILE A 67 -9.03 -0.05 7.51
N MET A 68 -7.72 -0.24 7.67
CA MET A 68 -6.78 0.87 7.89
C MET A 68 -6.81 1.88 6.73
N PHE A 69 -6.68 1.40 5.49
CA PHE A 69 -6.75 2.22 4.28
C PHE A 69 -8.10 2.93 4.15
N GLY A 70 -9.21 2.23 4.43
CA GLY A 70 -10.55 2.80 4.39
C GLY A 70 -10.72 3.96 5.37
N VAL A 71 -10.23 3.80 6.60
CA VAL A 71 -10.28 4.86 7.63
C VAL A 71 -9.45 6.08 7.22
N ILE A 72 -8.21 5.87 6.76
CA ILE A 72 -7.31 6.96 6.35
C ILE A 72 -7.87 7.70 5.14
N THR A 73 -8.37 6.97 4.15
CA THR A 73 -8.95 7.55 2.93
C THR A 73 -10.18 8.38 3.29
N THR A 74 -11.06 7.85 4.13
CA THR A 74 -12.25 8.57 4.60
C THR A 74 -11.87 9.84 5.36
N PHE A 75 -10.86 9.77 6.24
CA PHE A 75 -10.35 10.92 6.96
C PHE A 75 -9.85 12.03 6.01
N ILE A 76 -9.05 11.65 5.02
CA ILE A 76 -8.47 12.56 4.02
C ILE A 76 -9.60 13.22 3.21
N LEU A 77 -10.59 12.44 2.75
CA LEU A 77 -11.75 12.93 2.02
C LEU A 77 -12.59 13.92 2.83
N ILE A 78 -12.93 13.60 4.09
CA ILE A 78 -13.73 14.49 4.95
C ILE A 78 -13.01 15.84 5.17
N LYS A 79 -11.67 15.84 5.24
CA LYS A 79 -10.89 17.07 5.50
C LYS A 79 -10.69 17.96 4.28
N SER A 80 -10.71 17.43 3.05
CA SER A 80 -10.30 18.21 1.87
C SER A 80 -10.88 17.67 0.55
N LEU A 81 -12.13 17.18 0.54
CA LEU A 81 -12.79 16.55 -0.60
C LEU A 81 -12.56 17.30 -1.93
N ASP A 82 -12.92 18.58 -1.97
CA ASP A 82 -12.84 19.41 -3.19
C ASP A 82 -11.40 19.53 -3.71
N LYS A 83 -10.42 19.60 -2.79
CA LYS A 83 -9.01 19.74 -3.13
C LYS A 83 -8.36 18.41 -3.53
N ILE A 84 -8.95 17.29 -3.11
CA ILE A 84 -8.43 15.94 -3.40
C ILE A 84 -9.00 15.38 -4.70
N ALA A 85 -10.19 15.82 -5.11
CA ALA A 85 -10.83 15.38 -6.35
C ALA A 85 -9.92 15.50 -7.58
N VAL A 86 -9.01 16.48 -7.62
CA VAL A 86 -8.02 16.66 -8.70
C VAL A 86 -7.06 15.46 -8.86
N PHE A 87 -6.82 14.67 -7.81
CA PHE A 87 -5.96 13.49 -7.85
C PHE A 87 -6.70 12.22 -8.27
N LEU A 88 -8.04 12.23 -8.27
CA LEU A 88 -8.84 11.05 -8.61
C LEU A 88 -8.52 10.47 -10.00
N PRO A 89 -8.36 11.28 -11.07
CA PRO A 89 -7.94 10.76 -12.38
C PRO A 89 -6.58 10.05 -12.35
N TRP A 90 -5.63 10.51 -11.53
CA TRP A 90 -4.31 9.90 -11.40
C TRP A 90 -4.37 8.54 -10.70
N VAL A 91 -5.21 8.43 -9.67
CA VAL A 91 -5.46 7.16 -8.97
C VAL A 91 -6.13 6.17 -9.92
N ILE A 92 -7.16 6.61 -10.66
CA ILE A 92 -7.86 5.78 -11.65
C ILE A 92 -6.88 5.32 -12.75
N ALA A 93 -6.08 6.24 -13.31
CA ALA A 93 -5.09 5.90 -14.34
C ALA A 93 -4.09 4.86 -13.83
N THR A 94 -3.54 5.07 -12.62
CA THR A 94 -2.64 4.10 -11.98
C THR A 94 -3.29 2.72 -11.83
N ALA A 95 -4.53 2.69 -11.35
CA ALA A 95 -5.28 1.45 -11.15
C ALA A 95 -5.53 0.72 -12.49
N ILE A 96 -5.92 1.43 -13.53
CA ILE A 96 -6.12 0.86 -14.88
C ILE A 96 -4.81 0.26 -15.41
N ILE A 97 -3.69 0.98 -15.33
CA ILE A 97 -2.39 0.48 -15.80
C ILE A 97 -1.99 -0.78 -15.02
N ARG A 98 -2.14 -0.80 -13.69
CA ARG A 98 -1.86 -1.99 -12.88
C ARG A 98 -2.76 -3.17 -13.22
N CYS A 99 -4.04 -2.94 -13.47
CA CYS A 99 -4.96 -3.98 -13.93
C CYS A 99 -4.52 -4.56 -15.28
N ILE A 100 -4.12 -3.72 -16.23
CA ILE A 100 -3.59 -4.16 -17.53
C ILE A 100 -2.32 -4.98 -17.33
N ASN A 101 -1.38 -4.51 -16.51
CA ASN A 101 -0.14 -5.25 -16.20
C ASN A 101 -0.44 -6.63 -15.60
N MET A 102 -1.40 -6.71 -14.68
CA MET A 102 -1.81 -7.97 -14.06
C MET A 102 -2.45 -8.93 -15.08
N ILE A 103 -3.23 -8.43 -16.04
CA ILE A 103 -3.79 -9.23 -17.15
C ILE A 103 -2.67 -9.74 -18.07
N ILE A 104 -1.71 -8.88 -18.42
CA ILE A 104 -0.54 -9.27 -19.23
C ILE A 104 0.27 -10.34 -18.50
N ALA A 105 0.53 -10.16 -17.21
CA ALA A 105 1.25 -11.14 -16.40
C ALA A 105 0.50 -12.48 -16.31
N ALA A 106 -0.82 -12.45 -16.14
CA ALA A 106 -1.66 -13.65 -16.12
C ALA A 106 -1.65 -14.37 -17.48
N TYR A 107 -1.68 -13.65 -18.60
CA TYR A 107 -1.61 -14.27 -19.93
C TYR A 107 -0.22 -14.84 -20.24
N LYS A 108 0.84 -14.08 -19.93
CA LYS A 108 2.23 -14.40 -20.28
C LYS A 108 2.85 -15.46 -19.38
N TYR A 109 2.63 -15.35 -18.07
CA TYR A 109 3.28 -16.21 -17.07
C TYR A 109 2.31 -17.17 -16.37
N ARG A 110 1.02 -17.16 -16.73
CA ARG A 110 -0.05 -17.94 -16.07
C ARG A 110 -0.10 -17.76 -14.56
N SER A 111 0.30 -16.58 -14.09
CA SER A 111 0.35 -16.25 -12.66
C SER A 111 0.00 -14.80 -12.40
N PHE A 112 -0.72 -14.55 -11.31
CA PHE A 112 -1.07 -13.21 -10.83
C PHE A 112 0.05 -12.72 -9.93
N ILE A 113 1.14 -12.21 -10.51
CA ILE A 113 2.27 -11.70 -9.73
C ILE A 113 2.57 -10.26 -10.13
N SER A 114 2.58 -9.39 -9.13
CA SER A 114 3.09 -8.02 -9.26
C SER A 114 4.58 -8.00 -8.91
N LEU A 115 5.35 -7.26 -9.69
CA LEU A 115 6.80 -7.16 -9.52
C LEU A 115 7.15 -6.16 -8.42
N HIS A 116 8.00 -6.55 -7.48
CA HIS A 116 8.47 -5.66 -6.41
C HIS A 116 9.67 -4.81 -6.85
N THR A 117 9.51 -4.05 -7.95
CA THR A 117 10.52 -3.12 -8.45
C THR A 117 10.84 -2.02 -7.41
N LEU A 118 11.99 -1.37 -7.58
CA LEU A 118 12.37 -0.21 -6.76
C LEU A 118 11.31 0.90 -6.84
N GLY A 119 10.75 1.14 -8.03
CA GLY A 119 9.63 2.07 -8.23
C GLY A 119 8.42 1.70 -7.38
N ASN A 120 8.03 0.42 -7.36
CA ASN A 120 6.85 -0.04 -6.61
C ASN A 120 7.06 0.10 -5.09
N LYS A 121 8.28 -0.15 -4.61
CA LYS A 121 8.65 0.09 -3.20
C LYS A 121 8.59 1.57 -2.85
N LEU A 122 9.10 2.45 -3.71
CA LEU A 122 9.06 3.89 -3.50
C LEU A 122 7.62 4.42 -3.53
N ALA A 123 6.80 3.96 -4.48
CA ALA A 123 5.38 4.31 -4.56
C ALA A 123 4.64 3.90 -3.28
N GLY A 124 4.84 2.66 -2.81
CA GLY A 124 4.25 2.18 -1.56
C GLY A 124 4.68 3.01 -0.34
N PHE A 125 5.97 3.34 -0.24
CA PHE A 125 6.48 4.20 0.84
C PHE A 125 5.86 5.61 0.80
N LEU A 126 5.76 6.23 -0.38
CA LEU A 126 5.14 7.54 -0.53
C LEU A 126 3.64 7.52 -0.21
N VAL A 127 2.92 6.48 -0.64
CA VAL A 127 1.51 6.27 -0.26
C VAL A 127 1.37 6.18 1.25
N PHE A 128 2.25 5.47 1.95
CA PHE A 128 2.23 5.35 3.41
C PHE A 128 2.62 6.66 4.14
N ILE A 129 3.59 7.42 3.64
CA ILE A 129 4.01 8.68 4.28
C ILE A 129 3.03 9.83 4.01
N SER A 130 2.31 9.81 2.88
CA SER A 130 1.47 10.93 2.47
C SER A 130 0.35 11.32 3.45
N PRO A 131 -0.38 10.42 4.13
CA PRO A 131 -1.36 10.77 5.15
C PRO A 131 -0.71 11.47 6.36
N LEU A 132 0.46 11.00 6.79
CA LEU A 132 1.20 11.59 7.91
C LEU A 132 1.59 13.04 7.60
N LEU A 133 2.13 13.27 6.40
CA LEU A 133 2.48 14.62 5.94
C LEU A 133 1.24 15.48 5.75
N PHE A 134 0.15 14.93 5.20
CA PHE A 134 -1.11 15.67 5.00
C PHE A 134 -1.70 16.14 6.33
N VAL A 135 -1.74 15.27 7.34
CA VAL A 135 -2.18 15.62 8.70
C VAL A 135 -1.24 16.67 9.33
N THR A 136 0.05 16.64 9.00
CA THR A 136 1.06 17.54 9.56
C THR A 136 1.00 18.94 8.95
N PHE A 137 0.99 19.04 7.62
CA PHE A 137 1.12 20.29 6.88
C PHE A 137 -0.19 20.81 6.28
N HIS A 138 -1.27 20.03 6.32
CA HIS A 138 -2.59 20.38 5.79
C HIS A 138 -2.59 20.85 4.33
N THR A 139 -1.62 20.39 3.53
CA THR A 139 -1.50 20.75 2.11
C THR A 139 -1.70 19.53 1.23
N VAL A 140 -2.57 19.66 0.23
CA VAL A 140 -2.81 18.60 -0.75
C VAL A 140 -1.66 18.44 -1.75
N LYS A 141 -0.72 19.40 -1.81
CA LYS A 141 0.43 19.33 -2.72
C LYS A 141 1.33 18.11 -2.47
N ILE A 142 1.26 17.53 -1.27
CA ILE A 142 1.97 16.30 -0.87
C ILE A 142 1.59 15.11 -1.74
N PHE A 143 0.38 15.09 -2.34
CA PHE A 143 -0.06 13.97 -3.17
C PHE A 143 0.49 14.01 -4.61
N TRP A 144 1.03 15.14 -5.09
CA TRP A 144 1.59 15.22 -6.45
C TRP A 144 2.76 14.24 -6.67
N PRO A 145 3.80 14.21 -5.82
CA PRO A 145 4.86 13.20 -5.94
C PRO A 145 4.33 11.77 -5.87
N VAL A 146 3.33 11.51 -5.03
CA VAL A 146 2.71 10.18 -4.89
C VAL A 146 2.09 9.74 -6.21
N CYS A 147 1.29 10.60 -6.85
CA CYS A 147 0.65 10.32 -8.13
C CYS A 147 1.67 10.10 -9.25
N ILE A 148 2.67 10.98 -9.36
CA ILE A 148 3.70 10.88 -10.41
C ILE A 148 4.48 9.57 -10.27
N ILE A 149 5.00 9.27 -9.08
CA ILE A 149 5.79 8.06 -8.85
C ILE A 149 4.93 6.81 -9.02
N SER A 150 3.66 6.84 -8.61
CA SER A 150 2.76 5.69 -8.77
C SER A 150 2.50 5.36 -10.24
N VAL A 151 2.27 6.37 -11.09
CA VAL A 151 2.10 6.19 -12.53
C VAL A 151 3.40 5.71 -13.18
N LEU A 152 4.52 6.36 -12.89
CA LEU A 152 5.83 5.97 -13.45
C LEU A 152 6.18 4.52 -13.09
N SER A 153 5.94 4.13 -11.84
CA SER A 153 6.16 2.77 -11.37
C SER A 153 5.25 1.75 -12.07
N ALA A 154 3.98 2.10 -12.29
CA ALA A 154 3.05 1.23 -13.01
C ALA A 154 3.46 1.07 -14.49
N ILE A 155 3.96 2.14 -15.12
CA ILE A 155 4.50 2.07 -16.48
C ILE A 155 5.78 1.23 -16.53
N GLU A 156 6.70 1.38 -15.57
CA GLU A 156 7.92 0.57 -15.46
C GLU A 156 7.58 -0.92 -15.39
N GLU A 157 6.63 -1.31 -14.53
CA GLU A 157 6.16 -2.69 -14.40
C GLU A 157 5.58 -3.23 -15.71
N GLY A 158 4.78 -2.42 -16.42
CA GLY A 158 4.22 -2.79 -17.73
C GLY A 158 5.30 -2.99 -18.79
N ALA A 159 6.27 -2.09 -18.85
CA ALA A 159 7.40 -2.20 -19.78
C ALA A 159 8.26 -3.44 -19.50
N ILE A 160 8.44 -3.83 -18.23
CA ILE A 160 9.14 -5.08 -17.87
C ILE A 160 8.40 -6.30 -18.41
N HIS A 161 7.07 -6.37 -18.22
CA HIS A 161 6.28 -7.50 -18.71
C HIS A 161 6.30 -7.63 -20.25
N LEU A 162 6.30 -6.50 -20.95
CA LEU A 162 6.37 -6.48 -22.41
C LEU A 162 7.74 -6.90 -22.94
N THR A 163 8.83 -6.52 -22.27
CA THR A 163 10.20 -6.78 -22.73
C THR A 163 10.78 -8.13 -22.31
N THR A 164 10.23 -8.78 -21.28
CA THR A 164 10.86 -9.97 -20.68
C THR A 164 10.00 -11.22 -20.83
N ASP A 165 10.54 -12.27 -21.47
CA ASP A 165 9.79 -13.52 -21.71
C ASP A 165 9.76 -14.47 -20.52
N LYS A 166 10.69 -14.32 -19.57
CA LYS A 166 10.72 -15.08 -18.32
C LYS A 166 10.36 -14.18 -17.14
N LEU A 167 9.58 -14.72 -16.21
CA LEU A 167 9.23 -14.02 -14.99
C LEU A 167 10.44 -14.03 -14.03
N ASP A 168 11.04 -12.87 -13.79
CA ASP A 168 12.02 -12.69 -12.71
C ASP A 168 11.42 -11.82 -11.60
N LEU A 169 11.14 -12.45 -10.46
CA LEU A 169 10.57 -11.81 -9.29
C LEU A 169 11.57 -10.94 -8.52
N ASN A 170 12.88 -11.14 -8.75
CA ASN A 170 13.94 -10.40 -8.08
C ASN A 170 14.41 -9.19 -8.88
N ARG A 171 13.83 -8.94 -10.06
CA ARG A 171 14.20 -7.83 -10.92
C ARG A 171 13.96 -6.49 -10.22
N LYS A 172 15.06 -5.76 -9.96
CA LYS A 172 15.04 -4.52 -9.17
C LYS A 172 14.54 -3.32 -9.97
N SER A 173 14.76 -3.28 -11.28
CA SER A 173 14.34 -2.20 -12.19
C SER A 173 14.46 -2.65 -13.65
N ILE A 174 13.82 -1.91 -14.56
CA ILE A 174 13.93 -2.12 -16.01
C ILE A 174 15.38 -2.05 -16.53
N PHE A 175 16.25 -1.28 -15.87
CA PHE A 175 17.66 -1.11 -16.28
C PHE A 175 18.60 -2.20 -15.75
N HIS A 176 18.12 -3.13 -14.92
CA HIS A 176 18.88 -4.32 -14.56
C HIS A 176 18.47 -5.45 -15.50
N HIS A 177 19.37 -5.76 -16.44
CA HIS A 177 19.40 -7.01 -17.20
C HIS A 177 20.55 -7.83 -16.60
N GLU A 178 20.24 -8.83 -15.78
CA GLU A 178 21.14 -9.95 -15.48
C GLU A 178 20.51 -11.23 -16.02
#